data_AF-A0A1Y3EHB9-F1
#
_entry.id   AF-A0A1Y3EHB9-F1
#
_cell.length_a   1.000
_cell.length_b   1.000
_cell.length_c   1.000
_cell.angle_alpha   90.00
_cell.angle_beta   90.00
_cell.angle_gamma   90.00
#
_symmetry.space_group_name_H-M   'P 1'
#
loop_
_entity.id
_entity.type
_entity.pdbx_description
1 polymer ?
#
loop_
_entity_poly.entity_id
_entity_poly.type
_entity_poly.pdbx_seq_one_letter_code
_entity_poly.pdbx_strand_id
1 'polypeptide(L)'
;MNSELTAAELNKQIVRMRKVIGQAKFRLSNRLIRRVKKLKKSDLPEKLKLRHERKVQRFIDEIQALKRIKPDDASKFALVNTKLLSEFKIDKNTSARDRALYKLVTVNVLVEYVDEFREKFPNWHMEVPFHLQRLGLQYKLKKQSNPNFVTLGKKSTNEKTTNDDTVSKAEDEEEREKDESGIFSQIPVSDVPLF
;
A
#
# COMPACT_ATOMS: atom_id res chain seq x y z
N MET A 1 27.88 -23.17 -7.48
CA MET A 1 27.11 -24.11 -6.63
C MET A 1 25.66 -23.65 -6.70
N ASN A 2 24.77 -24.49 -7.23
CA ASN A 2 23.35 -24.15 -7.32
C ASN A 2 22.71 -24.62 -6.01
N SER A 3 22.23 -23.67 -5.21
CA SER A 3 21.58 -23.97 -3.94
C SER A 3 20.08 -24.13 -4.15
N GLU A 4 19.47 -25.11 -3.49
CA GLU A 4 18.02 -25.22 -3.39
C GLU A 4 17.48 -24.05 -2.55
N LEU A 5 16.43 -23.37 -3.02
CA LEU A 5 15.82 -22.30 -2.24
C LEU A 5 15.05 -22.89 -1.06
N THR A 6 15.38 -22.48 0.16
CA THR A 6 14.58 -22.81 1.34
C THR A 6 13.54 -21.72 1.66
N ALA A 7 12.46 -22.08 2.36
CA ALA A 7 11.46 -21.12 2.81
C ALA A 7 12.04 -20.01 3.72
N ALA A 8 13.08 -20.33 4.50
CA ALA A 8 13.77 -19.38 5.36
C ALA A 8 14.57 -18.35 4.55
N GLU A 9 15.27 -18.79 3.50
CA GLU A 9 16.01 -17.91 2.60
C GLU A 9 15.09 -17.02 1.80
N LEU A 10 13.97 -17.54 1.31
CA LEU A 10 12.96 -16.73 0.64
C LEU A 10 12.43 -15.62 1.55
N ASN A 11 12.14 -15.91 2.81
CA ASN A 11 11.71 -14.90 3.78
C ASN A 11 12.81 -13.85 4.04
N LYS A 12 14.07 -14.27 4.20
CA LYS A 12 15.21 -13.34 4.31
C LYS A 12 15.30 -12.45 3.09
N GLN A 13 15.11 -13.00 1.89
CA GLN A 13 15.13 -12.26 0.64
C GLN A 13 13.99 -11.22 0.57
N ILE A 14 12.76 -11.59 0.94
CA ILE A 14 11.61 -10.67 0.99
C ILE A 14 11.89 -9.49 1.92
N VAL A 15 12.52 -9.74 3.08
CA VAL A 15 12.90 -8.69 4.03
C VAL A 15 14.01 -7.80 3.47
N ARG A 16 15.04 -8.37 2.84
CA ARG A 16 16.12 -7.60 2.18
C ARG A 16 15.60 -6.70 1.06
N MET A 17 14.63 -7.18 0.28
CA MET A 17 13.99 -6.42 -0.80
C MET A 17 13.28 -5.15 -0.31
N ARG A 18 12.91 -5.02 0.97
CA ARG A 18 12.23 -3.83 1.50
C ARG A 18 13.00 -2.53 1.22
N LYS A 19 14.32 -2.56 1.39
CA LYS A 19 15.19 -1.39 1.11
C LYS A 19 15.18 -1.03 -0.37
N VAL A 20 15.34 -2.03 -1.24
CA VAL A 20 15.34 -1.88 -2.69
C VAL A 20 13.99 -1.36 -3.19
N ILE A 21 12.89 -1.87 -2.64
CA ILE A 21 11.53 -1.41 -2.95
C ILE A 21 11.33 0.03 -2.49
N GLY A 22 11.86 0.43 -1.33
CA GLY A 22 11.86 1.83 -0.90
C GLY A 22 12.53 2.74 -1.93
N GLN A 23 13.70 2.34 -2.44
CA GLN A 23 14.41 3.07 -3.49
C GLN A 23 13.63 3.11 -4.81
N ALA A 24 13.06 1.98 -5.23
CA ALA A 24 12.23 1.90 -6.44
C ALA A 24 10.98 2.79 -6.34
N LYS A 25 10.31 2.80 -5.17
CA LYS A 25 9.18 3.70 -4.89
C LYS A 25 9.58 5.16 -4.99
N PHE A 26 10.72 5.55 -4.43
CA PHE A 26 11.22 6.91 -4.51
C PHE A 26 11.48 7.33 -5.96
N ARG A 27 12.20 6.49 -6.73
CA ARG A 27 12.48 6.72 -8.16
C ARG A 27 11.19 6.87 -8.97
N LEU A 28 10.24 5.95 -8.78
CA LEU A 28 8.96 5.97 -9.47
C LEU A 28 8.13 7.20 -9.10
N SER A 29 8.02 7.53 -7.81
CA SER A 29 7.29 8.71 -7.33
C SER A 29 7.83 9.99 -7.95
N ASN A 30 9.16 10.18 -7.90
CA ASN A 30 9.81 11.35 -8.47
C ASN A 30 9.61 11.44 -9.99
N ARG A 31 9.68 10.30 -10.70
CA ARG A 31 9.39 10.24 -12.13
C ARG A 31 7.95 10.70 -12.43
N LEU A 32 6.98 10.26 -11.65
CA LEU A 32 5.58 10.67 -11.81
C LEU A 32 5.38 12.15 -11.46
N ILE A 33 5.97 12.64 -10.36
CA ILE A 33 5.90 14.05 -9.95
C ILE A 33 6.47 14.98 -11.03
N ARG A 34 7.64 14.64 -11.60
CA ARG A 34 8.24 15.41 -12.70
C ARG A 34 7.32 15.43 -13.93
N ARG A 35 6.69 14.31 -14.27
CA ARG A 35 5.72 14.23 -15.38
C ARG A 35 4.48 15.09 -15.12
N VAL A 36 3.96 15.08 -13.89
CA VAL A 36 2.85 15.97 -13.48
C VAL A 36 3.24 17.42 -13.64
N LYS A 37 4.40 17.84 -13.11
CA LYS A 37 4.91 19.21 -13.26
C LYS A 37 5.06 19.62 -14.73
N LYS A 38 5.58 18.73 -15.58
CA LYS A 38 5.74 18.98 -17.02
C LYS A 38 4.40 19.18 -17.72
N LEU A 39 3.40 18.34 -17.41
CA LEU A 39 2.06 18.43 -18.01
C LEU A 39 1.26 19.63 -17.53
N LYS A 40 1.50 20.12 -16.30
CA LYS A 40 0.85 21.33 -15.78
C LYS A 40 1.43 22.63 -16.34
N LYS A 41 2.70 22.64 -16.74
CA LYS A 41 3.39 23.82 -17.31
C LYS A 41 3.13 24.02 -18.80
N SER A 42 2.63 23.01 -19.49
CA SER A 42 2.43 23.08 -20.92
C SER A 42 1.16 23.85 -21.24
N ASP A 43 1.27 24.95 -21.99
CA ASP A 43 0.13 25.65 -22.57
C ASP A 43 -0.33 24.92 -23.84
N LEU A 44 -1.61 24.56 -23.91
CA LEU A 44 -2.16 23.75 -25.00
C LEU A 44 -3.61 24.15 -25.31
N PRO A 45 -4.06 23.88 -26.56
CA PRO A 45 -5.47 23.95 -26.93
C PRO A 45 -6.37 23.13 -25.99
N GLU A 46 -7.59 23.61 -25.79
CA GLU A 46 -8.52 23.13 -24.76
C GLU A 46 -8.77 21.60 -24.79
N LYS A 47 -8.92 21.00 -25.98
CA LYS A 47 -9.08 19.54 -26.13
C LYS A 47 -7.90 18.74 -25.61
N LEU A 48 -6.67 19.25 -25.78
CA LEU A 48 -5.45 18.61 -25.31
C LEU A 48 -5.24 18.85 -23.81
N LYS A 49 -5.68 20.02 -23.30
CA LYS A 49 -5.69 20.35 -21.88
C LYS A 49 -6.50 19.35 -21.06
N LEU A 50 -7.72 19.02 -21.50
CA LEU A 50 -8.56 18.01 -20.82
C LEU A 50 -7.90 16.62 -20.80
N ARG A 51 -7.21 16.22 -21.88
CA ARG A 51 -6.44 14.97 -21.90
C ARG A 51 -5.26 15.00 -20.93
N HIS A 52 -4.59 16.13 -20.81
CA HIS A 52 -3.48 16.34 -19.87
C HIS A 52 -3.97 16.28 -18.43
N GLU A 53 -5.07 16.94 -18.10
CA GLU A 53 -5.69 16.93 -16.76
C GLU A 53 -6.05 15.51 -16.33
N ARG A 54 -6.72 14.74 -17.21
CA ARG A 54 -7.02 13.30 -16.94
C ARG A 54 -5.74 12.48 -16.75
N LYS A 55 -4.64 12.82 -17.40
CA LYS A 55 -3.35 12.12 -17.26
C LYS A 55 -2.65 12.52 -15.96
N VAL A 56 -2.72 13.80 -15.58
CA VAL A 56 -2.22 14.32 -14.32
C VAL A 56 -2.94 13.65 -13.16
N GLN A 57 -4.27 13.58 -13.19
CA GLN A 57 -5.04 12.92 -12.14
C GLN A 57 -4.62 11.45 -11.98
N ARG A 58 -4.51 10.72 -13.10
CA ARG A 58 -4.02 9.33 -13.08
C ARG A 58 -2.64 9.17 -12.45
N PHE A 59 -1.72 10.10 -12.67
CA PHE A 59 -0.41 10.07 -12.03
C PHE A 59 -0.49 10.40 -10.53
N ILE A 60 -1.38 11.30 -10.11
CA ILE A 60 -1.62 11.60 -8.70
C ILE A 60 -2.17 10.35 -7.98
N ASP A 61 -3.17 9.69 -8.58
CA ASP A 61 -3.77 8.47 -8.02
C ASP A 61 -2.71 7.37 -7.88
N GLU A 62 -1.83 7.21 -8.87
CA GLU A 62 -0.71 6.25 -8.82
C GLU A 62 0.29 6.59 -7.70
N ILE A 63 0.64 7.86 -7.52
CA ILE A 63 1.53 8.30 -6.43
C ILE A 63 0.90 7.99 -5.06
N GLN A 64 -0.40 8.26 -4.90
CA GLN A 64 -1.12 7.94 -3.67
C GLN A 64 -1.19 6.43 -3.42
N ALA A 65 -1.48 5.65 -4.46
CA ALA A 65 -1.52 4.20 -4.37
C ALA A 65 -0.15 3.60 -4.03
N LEU A 66 0.94 4.14 -4.58
CA LEU A 66 2.31 3.69 -4.34
C LEU A 66 2.73 3.80 -2.86
N LYS A 67 2.23 4.82 -2.16
CA LYS A 67 2.43 4.98 -0.71
C LYS A 67 1.78 3.84 0.08
N ARG A 68 0.63 3.34 -0.38
CA ARG A 68 -0.19 2.30 0.29
C ARG A 68 0.24 0.86 -0.02
N ILE A 69 1.07 0.65 -1.04
CA ILE A 69 1.58 -0.70 -1.37
C ILE A 69 2.54 -1.16 -0.26
N LYS A 70 2.33 -2.35 0.30
CA LYS A 70 3.27 -2.89 1.30
C LYS A 70 4.54 -3.39 0.60
N PRO A 71 5.73 -3.18 1.17
CA PRO A 71 6.97 -3.69 0.59
C PRO A 71 6.93 -5.19 0.35
N ASP A 72 6.45 -5.97 1.32
CA ASP A 72 6.42 -7.43 1.22
C ASP A 72 5.47 -7.93 0.11
N ASP A 73 4.34 -7.26 -0.11
CA ASP A 73 3.41 -7.59 -1.19
C ASP A 73 4.09 -7.35 -2.55
N ALA A 74 4.81 -6.23 -2.68
CA ALA A 74 5.57 -5.93 -3.88
C ALA A 74 6.75 -6.88 -4.08
N SER A 75 7.46 -7.29 -3.02
CA SER A 75 8.53 -8.30 -3.09
C SER A 75 8.00 -9.62 -3.64
N LYS A 76 6.92 -10.14 -3.05
CA LYS A 76 6.31 -11.42 -3.45
C LYS A 76 5.85 -11.38 -4.90
N PHE A 77 5.21 -10.28 -5.31
CA PHE A 77 4.77 -10.10 -6.69
C PHE A 77 5.97 -10.04 -7.64
N ALA A 78 7.01 -9.27 -7.32
CA ALA A 78 8.20 -9.11 -8.16
C ALA A 78 8.95 -10.45 -8.36
N LEU A 79 9.08 -11.26 -7.31
CA LEU A 79 9.79 -12.54 -7.37
C LEU A 79 9.09 -13.56 -8.26
N VAL A 80 7.75 -13.56 -8.30
CA VAL A 80 6.96 -14.48 -9.14
C VAL A 80 6.75 -13.93 -10.55
N ASN A 81 6.81 -12.61 -10.73
CA ASN A 81 6.45 -11.98 -12.00
C ASN A 81 7.52 -12.17 -13.08
N THR A 82 7.14 -12.77 -14.20
CA THR A 82 7.94 -12.85 -15.43
C THR A 82 7.61 -11.75 -16.44
N LYS A 83 6.50 -11.01 -16.24
CA LYS A 83 5.95 -10.12 -17.26
C LYS A 83 6.65 -8.77 -17.32
N LEU A 84 6.80 -8.26 -18.53
CA LEU A 84 7.24 -6.89 -18.79
C LEU A 84 6.09 -5.88 -18.61
N LEU A 85 6.44 -4.59 -18.49
CA LEU A 85 5.43 -3.53 -18.30
C LEU A 85 4.39 -3.48 -19.44
N SER A 86 4.82 -3.77 -20.67
CA SER A 86 3.98 -3.82 -21.87
C SER A 86 2.94 -4.95 -21.83
N GLU A 87 3.23 -6.04 -21.10
CA GLU A 87 2.41 -7.25 -21.07
C GLU A 87 1.26 -7.17 -20.05
N PHE A 88 1.31 -6.23 -19.11
CA PHE A 88 0.26 -6.05 -18.11
C PHE A 88 -1.08 -5.53 -18.66
N LYS A 89 -1.19 -5.26 -19.98
CA LYS A 89 -2.40 -4.77 -20.65
C LYS A 89 -3.14 -3.69 -19.84
N ILE A 90 -2.40 -2.66 -19.40
CA ILE A 90 -2.95 -1.60 -18.56
C ILE A 90 -3.99 -0.80 -19.35
N ASP A 91 -5.24 -0.93 -18.95
CA ASP A 91 -6.40 -0.29 -19.57
C ASP A 91 -6.99 0.82 -18.67
N LYS A 92 -8.17 1.33 -19.05
CA LYS A 92 -8.88 2.36 -18.26
C LYS A 92 -9.48 1.79 -16.98
N ASN A 93 -9.80 0.50 -16.94
CA ASN A 93 -10.43 -0.18 -15.82
C ASN A 93 -9.43 -0.65 -14.77
N THR A 94 -8.15 -0.75 -15.13
CA THR A 94 -7.07 -1.13 -14.23
C THR A 94 -6.99 -0.14 -13.06
N SER A 95 -7.07 -0.67 -11.84
CA SER A 95 -7.06 0.12 -10.62
C SER A 95 -5.76 0.92 -10.47
N ALA A 96 -5.82 2.07 -9.80
CA ALA A 96 -4.60 2.87 -9.55
C ALA A 96 -3.54 2.08 -8.75
N ARG A 97 -3.98 1.17 -7.88
CA ARG A 97 -3.11 0.27 -7.11
C ARG A 97 -2.35 -0.69 -8.02
N ASP A 98 -3.04 -1.35 -8.94
CA ASP A 98 -2.42 -2.34 -9.82
C ASP A 98 -1.49 -1.66 -10.82
N ARG A 99 -1.91 -0.52 -11.40
CA ARG A 99 -1.02 0.29 -12.25
C ARG A 99 0.26 0.69 -11.52
N ALA A 100 0.15 1.14 -10.27
CA ALA A 100 1.29 1.51 -9.46
C ALA A 100 2.18 0.30 -9.12
N LEU A 101 1.59 -0.87 -8.81
CA LEU A 101 2.31 -2.10 -8.53
C LEU A 101 3.09 -2.60 -9.76
N TYR A 102 2.44 -2.69 -10.92
CA TYR A 102 3.06 -3.14 -12.17
C TYR A 102 4.22 -2.23 -12.57
N LYS A 103 4.03 -0.91 -12.46
CA LYS A 103 5.10 0.07 -12.71
C LYS A 103 6.22 0.04 -11.68
N LEU A 104 5.94 -0.39 -10.43
CA LEU A 104 6.92 -0.50 -9.36
C LEU A 104 7.82 -1.71 -9.57
N VAL A 105 7.24 -2.88 -9.85
CA VAL A 105 8.01 -4.12 -10.01
C VAL A 105 8.85 -4.16 -11.28
N THR A 106 8.56 -3.28 -12.24
CA THR A 106 9.31 -3.11 -13.49
C THR A 106 10.33 -1.96 -13.43
N VAL A 107 10.60 -1.39 -12.25
CA VAL A 107 11.69 -0.41 -12.09
C VAL A 107 13.03 -1.13 -12.15
N ASN A 108 13.95 -0.66 -13.00
CA ASN A 108 15.25 -1.30 -13.26
C ASN A 108 16.00 -1.79 -12.01
N VAL A 109 16.14 -0.93 -10.99
CA VAL A 109 16.83 -1.29 -9.73
C VAL A 109 16.24 -2.54 -9.07
N LEU A 110 14.92 -2.72 -9.15
CA LEU A 110 14.24 -3.87 -8.58
C LEU A 110 14.33 -5.08 -9.52
N VAL A 111 14.30 -4.87 -10.83
CA VAL A 111 14.47 -5.92 -11.84
C VAL A 111 15.88 -6.53 -11.73
N GLU A 112 16.91 -5.69 -11.75
CA GLU A 112 18.32 -6.09 -11.56
C GLU A 112 18.50 -6.93 -10.28
N TYR A 113 17.93 -6.46 -9.17
CA TYR A 113 18.01 -7.17 -7.89
C TYR A 113 17.27 -8.53 -7.90
N VAL A 114 16.17 -8.64 -8.65
CA VAL A 114 15.44 -9.91 -8.83
C VAL A 114 16.22 -10.84 -9.75
N ASP A 115 16.85 -10.32 -10.81
CA ASP A 115 17.63 -11.14 -11.72
C ASP A 115 18.88 -11.72 -11.04
N GLU A 116 19.58 -10.94 -10.21
CA GLU A 116 20.65 -11.46 -9.33
C GLU A 116 20.19 -12.59 -8.40
N PHE A 117 18.92 -12.57 -7.98
CA PHE A 117 18.33 -13.64 -7.19
C PHE A 117 18.05 -14.88 -8.05
N ARG A 118 17.53 -14.69 -9.26
CA ARG A 118 17.23 -15.77 -10.21
C ARG A 118 18.48 -16.50 -10.68
N GLU A 119 19.59 -15.79 -10.86
CA GLU A 119 20.89 -16.39 -11.17
C GLU A 119 21.38 -17.33 -10.06
N LYS A 120 21.11 -17.00 -8.80
CA LYS A 120 21.48 -17.83 -7.63
C LYS A 120 20.60 -19.06 -7.49
N PHE A 121 19.35 -18.99 -7.94
CA PHE A 121 18.35 -20.05 -7.80
C PHE A 121 17.72 -20.38 -9.15
N PRO A 122 18.31 -21.27 -9.96
CA PRO A 122 17.81 -21.59 -11.30
C PRO A 122 16.36 -22.11 -11.31
N ASN A 123 15.95 -22.83 -10.26
CA ASN A 123 14.61 -23.41 -10.11
C ASN A 123 13.60 -22.46 -9.44
N TRP A 124 13.89 -21.16 -9.37
CA TRP A 124 13.04 -20.17 -8.69
C TRP A 124 11.57 -20.19 -9.14
N HIS A 125 11.32 -20.49 -10.42
CA HIS A 125 9.97 -20.52 -11.01
C HIS A 125 9.04 -21.52 -10.30
N MET A 126 9.61 -22.61 -9.78
CA MET A 126 8.87 -23.64 -9.04
C MET A 126 8.96 -23.40 -7.54
N GLU A 127 10.17 -23.12 -7.04
CA GLU A 127 10.44 -23.02 -5.61
C GLU A 127 9.80 -21.79 -4.97
N VAL A 128 9.84 -20.63 -5.64
CA VAL A 128 9.26 -19.39 -5.07
C VAL A 128 7.74 -19.51 -4.89
N PRO A 129 6.94 -19.85 -5.91
CA PRO A 129 5.49 -20.03 -5.72
C PRO A 129 5.17 -21.11 -4.67
N PHE A 130 5.89 -22.23 -4.69
CA PHE A 130 5.72 -23.32 -3.74
C PHE A 130 5.90 -22.86 -2.29
N HIS A 131 7.00 -22.17 -2.00
CA HIS A 131 7.27 -21.65 -0.65
C HIS A 131 6.29 -20.54 -0.25
N LEU A 132 5.90 -19.65 -1.16
CA LEU A 132 4.91 -18.60 -0.88
C LEU A 132 3.54 -19.19 -0.53
N GLN A 133 3.10 -20.24 -1.24
CA GLN A 133 1.84 -20.93 -0.94
C GLN A 133 1.89 -21.59 0.43
N ARG A 134 2.97 -22.31 0.73
CA ARG A 134 3.16 -23.00 2.02
C ARG A 134 3.22 -22.04 3.20
N LEU A 135 3.97 -20.94 3.07
CA LEU A 135 4.03 -19.88 4.09
C LEU A 135 2.66 -19.23 4.31
N GLY A 136 1.91 -18.98 3.24
CA GLY A 136 0.55 -18.46 3.32
C GLY A 136 -0.41 -19.39 4.07
N LEU A 137 -0.32 -20.70 3.81
CA LEU A 137 -1.14 -21.70 4.49
C LEU A 137 -0.81 -21.79 5.99
N GLN A 138 0.47 -21.84 6.35
CA GLN A 138 0.90 -21.86 7.76
C GLN A 138 0.38 -20.64 8.52
N TYR A 139 0.41 -19.47 7.89
CA TYR A 139 -0.10 -18.24 8.49
C TYR A 139 -1.62 -18.28 8.73
N LYS A 140 -2.38 -18.80 7.75
CA LYS A 140 -3.84 -18.98 7.89
C LYS A 140 -4.18 -19.95 9.03
N LEU A 141 -3.49 -21.09 9.11
CA LEU A 141 -3.70 -22.07 10.17
C LEU A 141 -3.42 -21.49 11.55
N LYS A 142 -2.30 -20.78 11.74
CA LYS A 142 -1.97 -20.11 13.00
C LYS A 142 -3.00 -19.05 13.41
N LYS A 143 -3.57 -18.35 12.43
CA LYS A 143 -4.63 -17.36 12.67
C LYS A 143 -5.96 -18.03 13.08
N GLN A 144 -6.28 -19.20 12.54
CA GLN A 144 -7.48 -19.95 12.91
C GLN A 144 -7.33 -20.60 14.28
N SER A 145 -6.13 -21.09 14.63
CA SER A 145 -5.88 -21.74 15.92
C SER A 145 -5.80 -20.77 17.10
N ASN A 146 -5.56 -19.48 16.85
CA ASN A 146 -5.50 -18.46 17.90
C ASN A 146 -6.26 -17.19 17.47
N PRO A 147 -7.46 -16.93 18.03
CA PRO A 147 -8.25 -15.74 17.67
C PRO A 147 -7.57 -14.43 18.07
N ASN A 148 -6.61 -14.48 19.02
CA ASN A 148 -5.78 -13.34 19.44
C ASN A 148 -4.46 -13.24 18.67
N PHE A 149 -4.29 -13.96 17.55
CA PHE A 149 -3.07 -13.89 16.75
C PHE A 149 -2.86 -12.49 16.14
N VAL A 150 -2.02 -11.68 16.79
CA VAL A 150 -1.68 -10.34 16.33
C VAL A 150 -0.76 -10.44 15.12
N THR A 151 -1.28 -10.02 13.97
CA THR A 151 -0.48 -9.87 12.77
C THR A 151 0.41 -8.63 12.92
N LEU A 152 1.74 -8.78 12.89
CA LEU A 152 2.68 -7.64 12.84
C LEU A 152 2.32 -6.73 11.66
N GLY A 153 1.57 -5.65 11.91
CA GLY A 153 1.15 -4.69 10.88
C GLY A 153 -0.32 -4.24 10.89
N LYS A 154 -1.16 -4.64 11.85
CA LYS A 154 -2.44 -3.96 12.10
C LYS A 154 -2.29 -3.03 13.30
N LYS A 155 -2.09 -1.73 13.06
CA LYS A 155 -2.47 -0.70 14.03
C LYS A 155 -3.99 -0.81 14.18
N SER A 156 -4.47 -1.04 15.39
CA SER A 156 -5.88 -1.13 15.74
C SER A 156 -6.60 0.16 15.33
N THR A 157 -7.34 0.12 14.23
CA THR A 157 -8.43 1.05 13.98
C THR A 157 -9.68 0.36 14.52
N ASN A 158 -10.20 0.88 15.61
CA ASN A 158 -11.44 0.42 16.23
C ASN A 158 -12.60 0.88 15.32
N GLU A 159 -13.10 0.00 14.46
CA GLU A 159 -14.37 0.20 13.75
C GLU A 159 -15.40 -0.70 14.41
N LYS A 160 -16.32 -0.04 15.12
CA LYS A 160 -17.48 -0.60 15.78
C LYS A 160 -18.45 -1.07 14.68
N THR A 161 -18.50 -2.37 14.44
CA THR A 161 -19.56 -3.03 13.68
C THR A 161 -20.86 -2.99 14.49
N THR A 162 -21.85 -2.25 14.02
CA THR A 162 -23.26 -2.43 14.39
C THR A 162 -23.91 -3.29 13.32
N ASN A 163 -24.21 -4.54 13.66
CA ASN A 163 -25.25 -5.31 12.99
C ASN A 163 -26.44 -5.40 13.97
N ASP A 164 -27.59 -5.08 13.42
CA ASP A 164 -28.92 -5.03 14.02
C ASP A 164 -29.55 -6.43 14.12
N ASP A 165 -30.68 -6.51 14.84
CA ASP A 165 -31.66 -7.60 14.99
C ASP A 165 -31.32 -8.72 16.03
N THR A 166 -32.12 -9.04 17.07
CA THR A 166 -33.48 -8.63 17.51
C THR A 166 -33.72 -9.07 18.98
N VAL A 167 -34.25 -8.15 19.81
CA VAL A 167 -35.31 -8.27 20.86
C VAL A 167 -35.21 -9.28 22.04
N SER A 168 -35.18 -8.78 23.29
CA SER A 168 -36.34 -8.73 24.21
C SER A 168 -36.04 -8.21 25.64
N LYS A 169 -36.87 -7.24 26.09
CA LYS A 169 -37.41 -6.95 27.46
C LYS A 169 -36.44 -6.82 28.67
N ALA A 170 -36.61 -5.94 29.64
CA ALA A 170 -37.65 -4.96 30.00
C ALA A 170 -37.05 -3.97 31.04
N GLU A 171 -37.63 -2.77 31.11
CA GLU A 171 -37.94 -1.97 32.31
C GLU A 171 -36.81 -1.63 33.30
N ASP A 172 -36.42 -0.35 33.39
CA ASP A 172 -36.99 0.55 34.42
C ASP A 172 -36.51 2.00 34.22
N GLU A 173 -37.45 2.93 34.43
CA GLU A 173 -37.31 4.37 34.41
C GLU A 173 -36.62 4.88 35.69
N GLU A 174 -35.77 5.90 35.59
CA GLU A 174 -35.77 6.97 36.60
C GLU A 174 -35.24 8.29 36.01
N GLU A 175 -36.12 9.29 36.03
CA GLU A 175 -35.87 10.69 35.65
C GLU A 175 -34.98 11.40 36.68
N ARG A 176 -34.19 12.39 36.22
CA ARG A 176 -34.30 13.79 36.70
C ARG A 176 -33.27 14.72 36.04
N GLU A 177 -33.83 15.77 35.42
CA GLU A 177 -33.18 17.02 35.04
C GLU A 177 -32.54 17.76 36.23
N LYS A 178 -31.44 18.49 35.95
CA LYS A 178 -31.20 19.86 36.45
C LYS A 178 -30.34 20.65 35.46
N ASP A 179 -31.06 21.42 34.67
CA ASP A 179 -30.86 22.80 34.22
C ASP A 179 -29.68 23.69 34.68
N GLU A 180 -29.37 24.60 33.75
CA GLU A 180 -28.99 26.03 33.89
C GLU A 180 -27.51 26.45 33.94
N SER A 181 -27.06 26.84 32.74
CA SER A 181 -26.62 28.20 32.36
C SER A 181 -25.35 28.82 32.98
N GLY A 182 -24.41 29.16 32.08
CA GLY A 182 -23.78 30.48 32.08
C GLY A 182 -22.30 30.59 32.47
N ILE A 183 -21.58 31.34 31.62
CA ILE A 183 -20.38 32.15 31.91
C ILE A 183 -19.03 31.43 31.75
N PHE A 184 -18.39 31.57 30.59
CA PHE A 184 -17.39 32.62 30.37
C PHE A 184 -16.75 32.48 28.99
N SER A 185 -16.96 33.52 28.20
CA SER A 185 -16.33 33.80 26.91
C SER A 185 -14.90 34.35 27.09
N GLN A 186 -14.08 34.18 26.04
CA GLN A 186 -12.90 34.99 25.67
C GLN A 186 -11.57 34.70 26.40
N ILE A 187 -10.58 34.27 25.62
CA ILE A 187 -9.16 34.53 25.88
C ILE A 187 -8.66 35.42 24.71
N PRO A 188 -8.13 36.62 24.98
CA PRO A 188 -7.70 37.59 23.97
C PRO A 188 -6.28 37.34 23.42
N VAL A 189 -6.02 37.96 22.27
CA VAL A 189 -4.76 38.03 21.50
C VAL A 189 -3.88 39.20 21.98
N SER A 190 -2.55 39.09 21.76
CA SER A 190 -1.44 40.09 21.88
C SER A 190 -1.00 40.50 23.31
N ASP A 191 0.28 40.62 23.68
CA ASP A 191 1.45 41.23 23.03
C ASP A 191 2.83 40.63 23.45
N VAL A 192 3.74 40.63 22.45
CA VAL A 192 5.23 40.78 22.31
C VAL A 192 6.13 40.89 23.58
N PRO A 193 7.44 40.47 23.55
CA PRO A 193 8.50 41.32 22.96
C PRO A 193 9.51 40.62 22.03
N LEU A 194 10.01 41.42 21.08
CA LEU A 194 11.17 41.22 20.21
C LEU A 194 12.48 41.13 21.01
N PHE A 195 13.33 40.17 20.67
CA PHE A 195 14.79 40.28 20.55
C PHE A 195 15.31 39.21 19.58
#